data_AF-A0A4U1B9L7-F1
#
_entry.id   AF-A0A4U1B9L7-F1
#
_cell.length_a   1.000
_cell.length_b   1.000
_cell.length_c   1.000
_cell.angle_alpha   90.00
_cell.angle_beta   90.00
_cell.angle_gamma   90.00
#
_symmetry.space_group_name_H-M   'P 1'
#
loop_
_entity.id
_entity.type
_entity.pdbx_description
1 polymer ?
#
loop_
_entity_poly.entity_id
_entity_poly.type
_entity_poly.pdbx_seq_one_letter_code
_entity_poly.pdbx_strand_id
1 'polypeptide(L)'
;MALWGGRFQSGSSDIFKAFNDSLPFDHVLVHQDIQGSIGWSKAIQKAGVLSIAEQQQLEQGLLDLAAKVENGEVDFSESSAEDIHSWVEAELTLTLGDIARKLHTGRSRNDQVSTDLRLWAREQVDMLIKTLTLCVQELLNLADNNKQHILPGYTHLQRAQPVRFAHWCLAYVEMLKRDISRLEDARVRLNQSPLGCAALAGTTYNINRYELAESLGFDGPCMNSLDAVSDRDYVLDLLFAASTGMMHLSRFAEDLIFFNSGEANFITLGDQVTSGSSLMPQKKNPDALELMRGKTGRVFGSLQALLVTLKGLPLAYNKDMQEDKQGLFDALEQWSNCLVMMKEVVNSIELNSAACQKAAREGYANATELADYLVSKGVPFRTAHEITGAVVLYAINERLPLESLRLDEFQQFSDLIEEDVYPILELEYLVDKRNILGGTGIEPVEKVIAQNRHQFGSAQFVVRDARLTDIRAIVKLVNYWSSREENLPRGEEDLIRSIRDFAVVEVNGQVCGCAALYIYSTGLAEIRSLGVSVNHQGKGYGQKLCQFLLDRAKAMSLLKVFVLTRKPNFFENLGFIPSDKDALPEKVMKDCDLCPKQDNCDEEALLYHLSDHHSMPQMLSAIAINEVV
;
A
#
# COMPACT_ATOMS: atom_id res chain seq x y z
N MET A 1 -40.74 -1.78 -22.66
CA MET A 1 -41.77 -2.68 -22.09
C MET A 1 -41.08 -3.57 -21.09
N ALA A 2 -41.67 -3.79 -19.90
CA ALA A 2 -41.10 -4.71 -18.91
C ALA A 2 -40.98 -6.13 -19.49
N LEU A 3 -39.90 -6.84 -19.16
CA LEU A 3 -39.56 -8.16 -19.72
C LEU A 3 -40.56 -9.27 -19.37
N TRP A 4 -41.47 -8.99 -18.44
CA TRP A 4 -42.47 -9.92 -17.90
C TRP A 4 -43.93 -9.46 -18.12
N GLY A 5 -44.18 -8.64 -19.16
CA GLY A 5 -45.46 -7.96 -19.37
C GLY A 5 -46.64 -8.79 -19.91
N GLY A 6 -46.41 -9.95 -20.55
CA GLY A 6 -47.48 -10.70 -21.24
C GLY A 6 -48.59 -11.25 -20.33
N ARG A 7 -48.38 -11.27 -19.01
CA ARG A 7 -49.34 -11.75 -18.00
C ARG A 7 -50.20 -10.64 -17.38
N PHE A 8 -49.84 -9.37 -17.57
CA PHE A 8 -50.45 -8.25 -16.83
C PHE A 8 -51.52 -7.55 -17.68
N GLN A 9 -52.68 -7.31 -17.08
CA GLN A 9 -53.82 -6.64 -17.74
C GLN A 9 -53.73 -5.10 -17.67
N SER A 10 -52.93 -4.56 -16.75
CA SER A 10 -52.70 -3.14 -16.54
C SER A 10 -51.20 -2.86 -16.29
N GLY A 11 -50.76 -1.62 -16.53
CA GLY A 11 -49.40 -1.19 -16.22
C GLY A 11 -49.11 -1.12 -14.71
N SER A 12 -47.83 -1.18 -14.34
CA SER A 12 -47.38 -0.91 -12.97
C SER A 12 -47.64 0.54 -12.57
N SER A 13 -47.87 0.80 -11.28
CA SER A 13 -47.91 2.17 -10.77
C SER A 13 -46.51 2.78 -10.74
N ASP A 14 -46.41 4.09 -10.90
CA ASP A 14 -45.13 4.81 -10.87
C ASP A 14 -44.41 4.65 -9.52
N ILE A 15 -45.17 4.58 -8.42
CA ILE A 15 -44.63 4.35 -7.07
C ILE A 15 -44.01 2.95 -6.98
N PHE A 16 -44.69 1.92 -7.51
CA PHE A 16 -44.14 0.57 -7.49
C PHE A 16 -42.88 0.47 -8.35
N LYS A 17 -42.88 1.10 -9.52
CA LYS A 17 -41.70 1.17 -10.39
C LYS A 17 -40.51 1.80 -9.66
N ALA A 18 -40.68 2.99 -9.09
CA ALA A 18 -39.61 3.67 -8.36
C ALA A 18 -39.10 2.87 -7.12
N PHE A 19 -39.95 2.05 -6.51
CA PHE A 19 -39.59 1.19 -5.37
C PHE A 19 -38.90 -0.12 -5.80
N ASN A 20 -39.21 -0.63 -6.99
CA ASN A 20 -38.77 -1.94 -7.47
C ASN A 20 -37.51 -1.85 -8.35
N ASP A 21 -37.34 -0.78 -9.12
CA ASP A 21 -36.26 -0.64 -10.09
C ASP A 21 -34.88 -0.59 -9.41
N SER A 22 -33.92 -1.30 -9.97
CA SER A 22 -32.54 -1.38 -9.47
C SER A 22 -31.51 -0.68 -10.36
N LEU A 23 -31.88 -0.26 -11.58
CA LEU A 23 -30.99 0.46 -12.48
C LEU A 23 -30.23 1.64 -11.83
N PRO A 24 -30.83 2.44 -10.92
CA PRO A 24 -30.11 3.52 -10.25
C PRO A 24 -28.84 3.10 -9.49
N PHE A 25 -28.70 1.82 -9.14
CA PHE A 25 -27.52 1.33 -8.42
C PHE A 25 -26.89 0.06 -9.02
N ASP A 26 -27.61 -0.75 -9.80
CA ASP A 26 -27.06 -1.98 -10.39
C ASP A 26 -26.36 -1.78 -11.74
N HIS A 27 -26.42 -0.57 -12.32
CA HIS A 27 -25.67 -0.23 -13.54
C HIS A 27 -24.16 -0.44 -13.41
N VAL A 28 -23.64 -0.45 -12.17
CA VAL A 28 -22.24 -0.79 -11.85
C VAL A 28 -21.86 -2.21 -12.32
N LEU A 29 -22.84 -3.11 -12.50
CA LEU A 29 -22.67 -4.49 -12.95
C LEU A 29 -22.68 -4.65 -14.48
N VAL A 30 -22.75 -3.57 -15.26
CA VAL A 30 -22.90 -3.65 -16.72
C VAL A 30 -21.82 -4.48 -17.42
N HIS A 31 -20.56 -4.36 -16.98
CA HIS A 31 -19.46 -5.14 -17.53
C HIS A 31 -19.63 -6.64 -17.25
N GLN A 32 -20.06 -6.98 -16.04
CA GLN A 32 -20.28 -8.36 -15.63
C GLN A 32 -21.49 -8.98 -16.32
N ASP A 33 -22.59 -8.23 -16.49
CA ASP A 33 -23.76 -8.70 -17.26
C ASP A 33 -23.41 -8.95 -18.73
N ILE A 34 -22.64 -8.05 -19.34
CA ILE A 34 -22.15 -8.21 -20.71
C ILE A 34 -21.25 -9.45 -20.81
N GLN A 35 -20.27 -9.60 -19.91
CA GLN A 35 -19.37 -10.75 -19.88
C GLN A 35 -20.14 -12.07 -19.71
N GLY A 36 -21.05 -12.14 -18.75
CA GLY A 36 -21.92 -13.29 -18.51
C GLY A 36 -22.80 -13.60 -19.72
N SER A 37 -23.32 -12.57 -20.39
CA SER A 37 -24.11 -12.71 -21.61
C SER A 37 -23.31 -13.19 -22.82
N ILE A 38 -22.05 -12.78 -22.98
CA ILE A 38 -21.15 -13.35 -24.01
C ILE A 38 -20.93 -14.84 -23.75
N GLY A 39 -20.60 -15.22 -22.51
CA GLY A 39 -20.43 -16.62 -22.11
C GLY A 39 -21.69 -17.44 -22.36
N TRP A 40 -22.85 -16.91 -21.98
CA TRP A 40 -24.15 -17.54 -22.21
C TRP A 40 -24.46 -17.73 -23.70
N SER A 41 -24.21 -16.71 -24.54
CA SER A 41 -24.44 -16.78 -25.99
C SER A 41 -23.66 -17.95 -26.64
N LYS A 42 -22.41 -18.16 -26.22
CA LYS A 42 -21.56 -19.26 -26.66
C LYS A 42 -22.10 -20.61 -26.19
N ALA A 43 -22.58 -20.68 -24.95
CA ALA A 43 -23.14 -21.90 -24.39
C ALA A 43 -24.43 -22.33 -25.12
N ILE A 44 -25.37 -21.42 -25.35
CA ILE A 44 -26.63 -21.75 -26.04
C ILE A 44 -26.44 -22.00 -27.54
N GLN A 45 -25.40 -21.40 -28.16
CA GLN A 45 -24.98 -21.77 -29.51
C GLN A 45 -24.53 -23.24 -29.58
N LYS A 46 -23.68 -23.68 -28.64
CA LYS A 46 -23.24 -25.09 -28.56
C LYS A 46 -24.41 -26.05 -28.28
N ALA A 47 -25.42 -25.59 -27.54
CA ALA A 47 -26.65 -26.34 -27.31
C ALA A 47 -27.63 -26.33 -28.50
N GLY A 48 -27.28 -25.68 -29.62
CA GLY A 48 -28.07 -25.67 -30.85
C GLY A 48 -29.21 -24.64 -30.88
N VAL A 49 -29.26 -23.71 -29.93
CA VAL A 49 -30.28 -22.64 -29.88
C VAL A 49 -29.99 -21.52 -30.87
N LEU A 50 -28.70 -21.20 -31.04
CA LEU A 50 -28.21 -20.17 -31.96
C LEU A 50 -27.38 -20.79 -33.08
N SER A 51 -27.48 -20.21 -34.27
CA SER A 51 -26.46 -20.41 -35.31
C SER A 51 -25.14 -19.71 -34.93
N ILE A 52 -24.04 -20.11 -35.57
CA ILE A 52 -22.73 -19.47 -35.38
C ILE A 52 -22.79 -17.97 -35.71
N ALA A 53 -23.48 -17.60 -36.80
CA ALA A 53 -23.61 -16.22 -37.22
C ALA A 53 -24.40 -15.37 -36.21
N GLU A 54 -25.49 -15.90 -35.66
CA GLU A 54 -26.28 -15.21 -34.63
C GLU A 54 -25.48 -15.01 -33.33
N GLN A 55 -24.71 -16.02 -32.92
CA GLN A 55 -23.84 -15.90 -31.75
C GLN A 55 -22.77 -14.83 -31.94
N GLN A 56 -22.11 -14.78 -33.11
CA GLN A 56 -21.11 -13.76 -33.42
C GLN A 56 -21.72 -12.35 -33.44
N GLN A 57 -22.94 -12.20 -33.96
CA GLN A 57 -23.67 -10.93 -33.94
C GLN A 57 -24.00 -10.48 -32.51
N LEU A 58 -24.43 -11.40 -31.65
CA LEU A 58 -24.68 -11.11 -30.23
C LEU A 58 -23.40 -10.71 -29.50
N GLU A 59 -22.31 -11.45 -29.68
CA GLU A 59 -21.03 -11.13 -29.06
C GLU A 59 -20.49 -9.77 -29.51
N GLN A 60 -20.54 -9.47 -30.81
CA GLN A 60 -20.13 -8.15 -31.31
C GLN A 60 -21.02 -7.03 -30.75
N GLY A 61 -22.35 -7.19 -30.75
CA GLY A 61 -23.25 -6.19 -30.19
C GLY A 61 -23.02 -5.94 -28.70
N LEU A 62 -22.72 -6.99 -27.94
CA LEU A 62 -22.35 -6.91 -26.52
C LEU A 62 -21.02 -6.18 -26.31
N LEU A 63 -20.00 -6.46 -27.13
CA LEU A 63 -18.71 -5.75 -27.09
C LEU A 63 -18.85 -4.27 -27.47
N ASP A 64 -19.68 -3.96 -28.47
CA ASP A 64 -19.96 -2.58 -28.87
C ASP A 64 -20.67 -1.81 -27.74
N LEU A 65 -21.57 -2.46 -26.99
CA LEU A 65 -22.20 -1.87 -25.81
C LEU A 65 -21.19 -1.63 -24.69
N ALA A 66 -20.29 -2.59 -24.42
CA ALA A 66 -19.22 -2.39 -23.44
C ALA A 66 -18.36 -1.17 -23.80
N ALA A 67 -17.95 -1.04 -25.06
CA ALA A 67 -17.16 0.10 -25.52
C ALA A 67 -17.88 1.45 -25.33
N LYS A 68 -19.20 1.51 -25.60
CA LYS A 68 -19.99 2.73 -25.36
C LYS A 68 -20.01 3.13 -23.89
N VAL A 69 -20.16 2.17 -22.98
CA VAL A 69 -20.12 2.41 -21.54
C VAL A 69 -18.74 2.92 -21.13
N GLU A 70 -17.66 2.27 -21.60
CA GLU A 70 -16.28 2.67 -21.29
C GLU A 70 -15.93 4.08 -21.79
N ASN A 71 -16.48 4.47 -22.94
CA ASN A 71 -16.31 5.81 -23.51
C ASN A 71 -17.16 6.88 -22.81
N GLY A 72 -18.02 6.52 -21.86
CA GLY A 72 -18.93 7.45 -21.19
C GLY A 72 -20.05 7.97 -22.09
N GLU A 73 -20.43 7.21 -23.13
CA GLU A 73 -21.48 7.59 -24.09
C GLU A 73 -22.89 7.23 -23.60
N VAL A 74 -23.01 6.59 -22.44
CA VAL A 74 -24.27 6.10 -21.86
C VAL A 74 -24.65 6.90 -20.62
N ASP A 75 -25.83 7.50 -20.63
CA ASP A 75 -26.48 8.04 -19.44
C ASP A 75 -27.61 7.12 -18.99
N PHE A 76 -27.37 6.36 -17.92
CA PHE A 76 -28.37 5.43 -17.37
C PHE A 76 -29.58 6.15 -16.76
N SER A 77 -29.46 7.42 -16.37
CA SER A 77 -30.54 8.19 -15.73
C SER A 77 -31.69 8.54 -16.68
N GLU A 78 -31.42 8.56 -17.99
CA GLU A 78 -32.44 8.77 -19.03
C GLU A 78 -33.18 7.48 -19.40
N SER A 79 -32.71 6.32 -18.92
CA SER A 79 -33.31 5.04 -19.25
C SER A 79 -34.59 4.78 -18.45
N SER A 80 -35.53 4.09 -19.11
CA SER A 80 -36.76 3.60 -18.47
C SER A 80 -36.70 2.11 -18.10
N ALA A 81 -35.54 1.47 -18.25
CA ALA A 81 -35.31 0.08 -17.89
C ALA A 81 -35.44 -0.15 -16.37
N GLU A 82 -35.92 -1.32 -15.98
CA GLU A 82 -36.10 -1.71 -14.57
C GLU A 82 -34.75 -1.93 -13.88
N ASP A 83 -33.85 -2.63 -14.56
CA ASP A 83 -32.55 -3.10 -14.08
C ASP A 83 -31.53 -3.10 -15.23
N ILE A 84 -30.26 -3.32 -14.90
CA ILE A 84 -29.18 -3.38 -15.90
C ILE A 84 -29.42 -4.47 -16.95
N HIS A 85 -30.00 -5.60 -16.57
CA HIS A 85 -30.30 -6.72 -17.47
C HIS A 85 -31.32 -6.33 -18.55
N SER A 86 -32.37 -5.60 -18.13
CA SER A 86 -33.40 -5.03 -18.99
C SER A 86 -32.82 -4.01 -19.95
N TRP A 87 -31.87 -3.20 -19.47
CA TRP A 87 -31.17 -2.21 -20.27
C TRP A 87 -30.33 -2.88 -21.37
N VAL A 88 -29.48 -3.86 -21.02
CA VAL A 88 -28.66 -4.59 -22.01
C VAL A 88 -29.54 -5.28 -23.06
N GLU A 89 -30.62 -5.95 -22.65
CA GLU A 89 -31.54 -6.61 -23.59
C GLU A 89 -32.24 -5.60 -24.52
N ALA A 90 -32.64 -4.44 -24.00
CA ALA A 90 -33.27 -3.38 -24.79
C ALA A 90 -32.30 -2.80 -25.84
N GLU A 91 -31.08 -2.46 -25.44
CA GLU A 91 -30.06 -1.91 -26.33
C GLU A 91 -29.63 -2.91 -27.43
N LEU A 92 -29.48 -4.19 -27.09
CA LEU A 92 -29.24 -5.23 -28.09
C LEU A 92 -30.43 -5.39 -29.03
N THR A 93 -31.67 -5.29 -28.53
CA THR A 93 -32.85 -5.42 -29.38
C THR A 93 -32.97 -4.27 -30.38
N LEU A 94 -32.56 -3.05 -30.01
CA LEU A 94 -32.54 -1.91 -30.93
C LEU A 94 -31.62 -2.14 -32.14
N THR A 95 -30.53 -2.89 -31.95
CA THR A 95 -29.52 -3.13 -32.98
C THR A 95 -29.72 -4.45 -33.74
N LEU A 96 -30.10 -5.53 -33.04
CA LEU A 96 -30.13 -6.89 -33.56
C LEU A 96 -31.55 -7.47 -33.70
N GLY A 97 -32.59 -6.76 -33.25
CA GLY A 97 -33.98 -7.19 -33.35
C GLY A 97 -34.24 -8.53 -32.66
N ASP A 98 -34.90 -9.46 -33.36
CA ASP A 98 -35.29 -10.75 -32.79
C ASP A 98 -34.11 -11.67 -32.43
N ILE A 99 -32.91 -11.41 -32.97
CA ILE A 99 -31.70 -12.17 -32.59
C ILE A 99 -31.35 -11.88 -31.12
N ALA A 100 -31.44 -10.62 -30.68
CA ALA A 100 -31.23 -10.24 -29.27
C ALA A 100 -32.17 -10.99 -28.33
N ARG A 101 -33.44 -11.14 -28.72
CA ARG A 101 -34.48 -11.81 -27.92
C ARG A 101 -34.22 -13.31 -27.72
N LYS A 102 -33.33 -13.93 -28.50
CA LYS A 102 -32.91 -15.32 -28.30
C LYS A 102 -31.92 -15.49 -27.16
N LEU A 103 -31.19 -14.44 -26.78
CA LEU A 103 -30.13 -14.49 -25.78
C LEU A 103 -30.61 -15.00 -24.42
N HIS A 104 -31.83 -14.62 -23.98
CA HIS A 104 -32.35 -15.04 -22.68
C HIS A 104 -32.85 -16.51 -22.64
N THR A 105 -32.80 -17.23 -23.77
CA THR A 105 -33.28 -18.61 -23.85
C THR A 105 -32.56 -19.52 -22.84
N GLY A 106 -33.32 -20.17 -21.96
CA GLY A 106 -32.79 -21.12 -20.98
C GLY A 106 -32.11 -20.49 -19.75
N ARG A 107 -32.12 -19.16 -19.64
CA ARG A 107 -31.57 -18.37 -18.52
C ARG A 107 -32.71 -17.75 -17.69
N SER A 108 -32.40 -17.33 -16.47
CA SER A 108 -33.29 -16.51 -15.65
C SER A 108 -32.55 -15.26 -15.16
N ARG A 109 -33.29 -14.29 -14.62
CA ARG A 109 -32.67 -13.16 -13.91
C ARG A 109 -31.99 -13.64 -12.62
N ASN A 110 -32.48 -14.72 -12.00
CA ASN A 110 -31.98 -15.21 -10.73
C ASN A 110 -30.53 -15.75 -10.82
N ASP A 111 -30.23 -16.59 -11.83
CA ASP A 111 -28.87 -17.08 -12.05
C ASP A 111 -27.97 -16.05 -12.73
N GLN A 112 -28.54 -15.17 -13.57
CA GLN A 112 -27.85 -14.04 -14.17
C GLN A 112 -27.31 -13.08 -13.11
N VAL A 113 -28.17 -12.49 -12.27
CA VAL A 113 -27.74 -11.52 -11.24
C VAL A 113 -26.77 -12.12 -10.23
N SER A 114 -26.94 -13.41 -9.88
CA SER A 114 -26.00 -14.11 -8.99
C SER A 114 -24.62 -14.29 -9.66
N THR A 115 -24.60 -14.52 -10.98
CA THR A 115 -23.35 -14.59 -11.76
C THR A 115 -22.67 -13.23 -11.79
N ASP A 116 -23.41 -12.18 -12.13
CA ASP A 116 -22.86 -10.83 -12.30
C ASP A 116 -22.27 -10.31 -10.98
N LEU A 117 -23.00 -10.49 -9.88
CA LEU A 117 -22.54 -10.05 -8.56
C LEU A 117 -21.30 -10.82 -8.09
N ARG A 118 -21.16 -12.12 -8.41
CA ARG A 118 -19.95 -12.89 -8.10
C ARG A 118 -18.74 -12.47 -8.94
N LEU A 119 -18.95 -12.20 -10.23
CA LEU A 119 -17.89 -11.66 -11.10
C LEU A 119 -17.39 -10.32 -10.56
N TRP A 120 -18.32 -9.42 -10.21
CA TRP A 120 -18.00 -8.11 -9.66
C TRP A 120 -17.29 -8.24 -8.31
N ALA A 121 -17.82 -9.07 -7.42
CA ALA A 121 -17.25 -9.32 -6.10
C ALA A 121 -15.82 -9.86 -6.19
N ARG A 122 -15.54 -10.77 -7.13
CA ARG A 122 -14.19 -11.30 -7.38
C ARG A 122 -13.21 -10.19 -7.75
N GLU A 123 -13.59 -9.28 -8.64
CA GLU A 123 -12.76 -8.14 -9.03
C GLU A 123 -12.51 -7.19 -7.85
N GLN A 124 -13.54 -6.92 -7.05
CA GLN A 124 -13.38 -6.09 -5.85
C GLN A 124 -12.43 -6.73 -4.83
N VAL A 125 -12.53 -8.04 -4.62
CA VAL A 125 -11.62 -8.78 -3.74
C VAL A 125 -10.17 -8.66 -4.22
N ASP A 126 -9.93 -8.86 -5.52
CA ASP A 126 -8.59 -8.77 -6.11
C ASP A 126 -8.00 -7.35 -5.94
N MET A 127 -8.83 -6.30 -6.12
CA MET A 127 -8.44 -4.91 -5.90
C MET A 127 -8.18 -4.59 -4.42
N LEU A 128 -8.99 -5.11 -3.50
CA LEU A 128 -8.84 -4.90 -2.07
C LEU A 128 -7.57 -5.61 -1.54
N ILE A 129 -7.29 -6.84 -1.96
CA ILE A 129 -6.05 -7.56 -1.62
C ILE A 129 -4.83 -6.76 -2.09
N LYS A 130 -4.86 -6.25 -3.32
CA LYS A 130 -3.79 -5.38 -3.84
C LYS A 130 -3.63 -4.12 -3.01
N THR A 131 -4.73 -3.47 -2.64
CA THR A 131 -4.70 -2.22 -1.86
C THR A 131 -4.18 -2.45 -0.44
N LEU A 132 -4.64 -3.50 0.24
CA LEU A 132 -4.13 -3.94 1.55
C LEU A 132 -2.64 -4.27 1.48
N THR A 133 -2.18 -4.95 0.43
CA THR A 133 -0.76 -5.25 0.22
C THR A 133 0.06 -3.96 0.12
N LEU A 134 -0.44 -2.93 -0.58
CA LEU A 134 0.21 -1.63 -0.64
C LEU A 134 0.23 -0.93 0.74
N CYS A 135 -0.83 -1.03 1.54
CA CYS A 135 -0.83 -0.51 2.91
C CYS A 135 0.21 -1.23 3.80
N VAL A 136 0.31 -2.55 3.69
CA VAL A 136 1.36 -3.34 4.38
C VAL A 136 2.75 -2.87 3.96
N GLN A 137 2.99 -2.67 2.66
CA GLN A 137 4.27 -2.16 2.17
C GLN A 137 4.62 -0.79 2.74
N GLU A 138 3.68 0.15 2.79
CA GLU A 138 3.96 1.49 3.35
C GLU A 138 4.15 1.46 4.87
N LEU A 139 3.42 0.62 5.61
CA LEU A 139 3.71 0.41 7.05
C LEU A 139 5.09 -0.21 7.28
N LEU A 140 5.53 -1.14 6.43
CA LEU A 140 6.89 -1.71 6.51
C LEU A 140 7.96 -0.67 6.20
N ASN A 141 7.71 0.23 5.25
CA ASN A 141 8.62 1.35 4.96
C ASN A 141 8.70 2.31 6.15
N LEU A 142 7.55 2.68 6.71
CA LEU A 142 7.47 3.52 7.89
C LEU A 142 8.19 2.87 9.08
N ALA A 143 8.01 1.57 9.29
CA ALA A 143 8.69 0.82 10.34
C ALA A 143 10.21 0.84 10.18
N ASP A 144 10.72 0.48 9.00
CA ASP A 144 12.17 0.40 8.75
C ASP A 144 12.86 1.76 8.88
N ASN A 145 12.23 2.82 8.37
CA ASN A 145 12.74 4.18 8.48
C ASN A 145 12.82 4.68 9.93
N ASN A 146 12.00 4.13 10.82
CA ASN A 146 11.83 4.62 12.19
C ASN A 146 12.15 3.58 13.27
N LYS A 147 12.87 2.50 12.92
CA LYS A 147 13.16 1.38 13.83
C LYS A 147 13.99 1.73 15.05
N GLN A 148 14.75 2.83 15.00
CA GLN A 148 15.53 3.29 16.15
C GLN A 148 14.71 4.12 17.15
N HIS A 149 13.55 4.65 16.75
CA HIS A 149 12.75 5.51 17.62
C HIS A 149 11.96 4.69 18.64
N ILE A 150 12.02 5.13 19.90
CA ILE A 150 11.34 4.53 21.04
C ILE A 150 10.22 5.46 21.49
N LEU A 151 9.04 4.90 21.74
CA LEU A 151 7.86 5.58 22.28
C LEU A 151 7.35 4.84 23.52
N PRO A 152 6.56 5.49 24.39
CA PRO A 152 5.86 4.76 25.45
C PRO A 152 4.88 3.76 24.84
N GLY A 153 4.92 2.52 25.30
CA GLY A 153 3.86 1.54 25.05
C GLY A 153 2.70 1.76 26.01
N TYR A 154 1.48 1.42 25.58
CA TYR A 154 0.26 1.72 26.32
C TYR A 154 -0.58 0.48 26.59
N THR A 155 -1.11 0.42 27.80
CA THR A 155 -2.24 -0.44 28.17
C THR A 155 -3.22 0.40 28.98
N HIS A 156 -4.51 0.36 28.67
CA HIS A 156 -5.52 1.26 29.27
C HIS A 156 -5.21 2.76 29.08
N LEU A 157 -4.49 3.10 28.01
CA LEU A 157 -3.94 4.45 27.76
C LEU A 157 -3.00 4.96 28.87
N GLN A 158 -2.55 4.08 29.77
CA GLN A 158 -1.49 4.34 30.73
C GLN A 158 -0.15 3.88 30.16
N ARG A 159 0.90 4.65 30.44
CA ARG A 159 2.26 4.29 30.05
C ARG A 159 2.64 2.98 30.75
N ALA A 160 3.01 1.99 29.96
CA ALA A 160 3.41 0.67 30.41
C ALA A 160 4.92 0.51 30.20
N GLN A 161 5.32 -0.25 29.18
CA GLN A 161 6.73 -0.48 28.84
C GLN A 161 7.07 0.25 27.53
N PRO A 162 8.29 0.78 27.37
CA PRO A 162 8.72 1.38 26.11
C PRO A 162 8.75 0.36 24.98
N VAL A 163 8.42 0.81 23.77
CA VAL A 163 8.46 -0.01 22.55
C VAL A 163 9.10 0.78 21.42
N ARG A 164 9.57 0.08 20.39
CA ARG A 164 10.01 0.71 19.13
C ARG A 164 8.80 1.15 18.32
N PHE A 165 8.91 2.29 17.64
CA PHE A 165 7.86 2.74 16.73
C PHE A 165 7.60 1.73 15.60
N ALA A 166 8.66 1.11 15.10
CA ALA A 166 8.56 -0.02 14.18
C ALA A 166 7.71 -1.17 14.73
N HIS A 167 7.82 -1.48 16.03
CA HIS A 167 7.02 -2.55 16.65
C HIS A 167 5.52 -2.20 16.64
N TRP A 168 5.17 -0.93 16.86
CA TRP A 168 3.79 -0.43 16.71
C TRP A 168 3.30 -0.54 15.25
N CYS A 169 4.11 -0.14 14.26
CA CYS A 169 3.75 -0.29 12.84
C CYS A 169 3.50 -1.76 12.47
N LEU A 170 4.36 -2.67 12.93
CA LEU A 170 4.26 -4.10 12.66
C LEU A 170 3.02 -4.74 13.28
N ALA A 171 2.50 -4.20 14.39
CA ALA A 171 1.23 -4.67 14.95
C ALA A 171 0.07 -4.50 13.95
N TYR A 172 0.03 -3.37 13.23
CA TYR A 172 -0.95 -3.13 12.17
C TYR A 172 -0.68 -3.94 10.90
N VAL A 173 0.59 -4.19 10.56
CA VAL A 173 0.94 -5.13 9.47
C VAL A 173 0.31 -6.51 9.72
N GLU A 174 0.41 -7.05 10.93
CA GLU A 174 -0.18 -8.33 11.27
C GLU A 174 -1.72 -8.32 11.23
N MET A 175 -2.36 -7.18 11.54
CA MET A 175 -3.81 -7.02 11.38
C MET A 175 -4.22 -7.09 9.90
N LEU A 176 -3.56 -6.32 9.03
CA LEU A 176 -3.86 -6.27 7.60
C LEU A 176 -3.57 -7.60 6.90
N LYS A 177 -2.53 -8.35 7.33
CA LYS A 177 -2.25 -9.70 6.82
C LYS A 177 -3.41 -10.67 7.04
N ARG A 178 -4.07 -10.59 8.20
CA ARG A 178 -5.26 -11.40 8.48
C ARG A 178 -6.44 -10.97 7.61
N ASP A 179 -6.56 -9.68 7.31
CA ASP A 179 -7.62 -9.18 6.41
C ASP A 179 -7.40 -9.67 4.97
N ILE A 180 -6.15 -9.68 4.49
CA ILE A 180 -5.78 -10.31 3.21
C ILE A 180 -6.18 -11.78 3.20
N SER A 181 -5.78 -12.55 4.22
CA SER A 181 -6.13 -13.99 4.26
C SER A 181 -7.64 -14.25 4.29
N ARG A 182 -8.43 -13.40 4.95
CA ARG A 182 -9.89 -13.51 4.94
C ARG A 182 -10.48 -13.26 3.56
N LEU A 183 -9.94 -12.29 2.83
CA LEU A 183 -10.34 -12.02 1.46
C LEU A 183 -9.95 -13.17 0.53
N GLU A 184 -8.75 -13.73 0.67
CA GLU A 184 -8.31 -14.91 -0.09
C GLU A 184 -9.25 -16.10 0.14
N ASP A 185 -9.61 -16.38 1.40
CA ASP A 185 -10.55 -17.45 1.75
C ASP A 185 -11.97 -17.18 1.20
N ALA A 186 -12.47 -15.95 1.31
CA ALA A 186 -13.76 -15.56 0.74
C ALA A 186 -13.75 -15.69 -0.79
N ARG A 187 -12.63 -15.36 -1.44
CA ARG A 187 -12.43 -15.48 -2.89
C ARG A 187 -12.61 -16.92 -3.37
N VAL A 188 -12.10 -17.89 -2.63
CA VAL A 188 -12.25 -19.31 -2.98
C VAL A 188 -13.72 -19.73 -2.97
N ARG A 189 -14.48 -19.31 -1.94
CA ARG A 189 -15.91 -19.66 -1.83
C ARG A 189 -16.78 -18.92 -2.84
N LEU A 190 -16.48 -17.66 -3.13
CA LEU A 190 -17.28 -16.87 -4.07
C LEU A 190 -17.11 -17.31 -5.53
N ASN A 191 -15.97 -17.93 -5.88
CA ASN A 191 -15.60 -18.21 -7.28
C ASN A 191 -16.23 -19.50 -7.85
N GLN A 192 -17.53 -19.69 -7.60
CA GLN A 192 -18.36 -20.76 -8.15
C GLN A 192 -19.46 -20.19 -9.03
N SER A 193 -19.68 -20.75 -10.22
CA SER A 193 -20.60 -20.22 -11.23
C SER A 193 -22.05 -20.70 -11.03
N PRO A 194 -23.01 -19.78 -10.80
CA PRO A 194 -24.43 -20.14 -10.72
C PRO A 194 -25.09 -20.21 -12.11
N LEU A 195 -24.44 -19.73 -13.18
CA LEU A 195 -25.02 -19.63 -14.50
C LEU A 195 -25.44 -21.01 -15.05
N GLY A 196 -26.65 -21.08 -15.59
CA GLY A 196 -27.29 -22.34 -16.02
C GLY A 196 -28.16 -23.00 -14.94
N CYS A 197 -28.26 -22.42 -13.75
CA CYS A 197 -29.24 -22.81 -12.72
C CYS A 197 -30.66 -22.29 -13.03
N ALA A 198 -30.79 -21.41 -14.03
CA ALA A 198 -32.05 -20.79 -14.43
C ALA A 198 -32.78 -20.18 -13.22
N ALA A 199 -34.11 -20.32 -13.15
CA ALA A 199 -34.88 -19.70 -12.07
C ALA A 199 -34.63 -20.35 -10.70
N LEU A 200 -34.44 -21.67 -10.66
CA LEU A 200 -34.23 -22.47 -9.44
C LEU A 200 -33.94 -23.96 -9.71
N ALA A 201 -34.29 -24.49 -10.89
CA ALA A 201 -34.32 -25.93 -11.17
C ALA A 201 -33.28 -26.39 -12.21
N GLY A 202 -32.41 -25.49 -12.66
CA GLY A 202 -31.50 -25.76 -13.78
C GLY A 202 -32.14 -25.48 -15.14
N THR A 203 -31.28 -25.22 -16.12
CA THR A 203 -31.67 -25.10 -17.53
C THR A 203 -31.99 -26.47 -18.13
N THR A 204 -32.98 -26.54 -19.02
CA THR A 204 -33.35 -27.77 -19.74
C THR A 204 -32.54 -27.99 -21.01
N TYR A 205 -31.71 -27.01 -21.38
CA TYR A 205 -30.82 -27.08 -22.54
C TYR A 205 -29.55 -27.86 -22.19
N ASN A 206 -28.97 -28.54 -23.19
CA ASN A 206 -27.76 -29.33 -23.03
C ASN A 206 -26.51 -28.42 -22.92
N ILE A 207 -26.41 -27.70 -21.81
CA ILE A 207 -25.33 -26.75 -21.52
C ILE A 207 -24.27 -27.43 -20.67
N ASN A 208 -23.02 -27.39 -21.13
CA ASN A 208 -21.87 -27.80 -20.33
C ASN A 208 -21.52 -26.69 -19.31
N ARG A 209 -22.00 -26.83 -18.07
CA ARG A 209 -21.78 -25.82 -17.03
C ARG A 209 -20.33 -25.71 -16.55
N TYR A 210 -19.51 -26.76 -16.68
CA TYR A 210 -18.09 -26.68 -16.34
C TYR A 210 -17.35 -25.78 -17.35
N GLU A 211 -17.60 -25.99 -18.65
CA GLU A 211 -17.02 -25.17 -19.70
C GLU A 211 -17.49 -23.71 -19.65
N LEU A 212 -18.76 -23.48 -19.31
CA LEU A 212 -19.29 -22.13 -19.09
C LEU A 212 -18.62 -21.45 -17.89
N ALA A 213 -18.45 -22.17 -16.76
CA ALA A 213 -17.76 -21.65 -15.58
C ALA A 213 -16.31 -21.27 -15.90
N GLU A 214 -15.57 -22.16 -16.57
CA GLU A 214 -14.18 -21.93 -17.01
C GLU A 214 -14.08 -20.70 -17.93
N SER A 215 -15.00 -20.55 -18.88
CA SER A 215 -15.02 -19.40 -19.80
C SER A 215 -15.20 -18.03 -19.12
N LEU A 216 -15.76 -18.03 -17.91
CA LEU A 216 -15.99 -16.84 -17.07
C LEU A 216 -14.97 -16.74 -15.92
N GLY A 217 -13.98 -17.63 -15.88
CA GLY A 217 -12.89 -17.65 -14.89
C GLY A 217 -13.31 -18.19 -13.51
N PHE A 218 -14.45 -18.87 -13.40
CA PHE A 218 -14.84 -19.56 -12.16
C PHE A 218 -14.09 -20.88 -12.01
N ASP A 219 -13.90 -21.34 -10.77
CA ASP A 219 -13.22 -22.61 -10.48
C ASP A 219 -14.11 -23.82 -10.78
N GLY A 220 -15.43 -23.60 -10.87
CA GLY A 220 -16.41 -24.63 -11.19
C GLY A 220 -17.84 -24.11 -11.12
N PRO A 221 -18.82 -24.94 -11.50
CA PRO A 221 -20.23 -24.62 -11.35
C PRO A 221 -20.74 -24.91 -9.94
N CYS A 222 -21.71 -24.13 -9.45
CA CYS A 222 -22.46 -24.46 -8.24
C CYS A 222 -23.16 -25.83 -8.39
N MET A 223 -23.20 -26.62 -7.33
CA MET A 223 -23.67 -28.01 -7.38
C MET A 223 -25.19 -28.18 -7.24
N ASN A 224 -25.90 -27.18 -6.72
CA ASN A 224 -27.34 -27.22 -6.50
C ASN A 224 -27.98 -25.91 -6.99
N SER A 225 -29.02 -26.00 -7.82
CA SER A 225 -29.64 -24.82 -8.44
C SER A 225 -30.54 -24.02 -7.51
N LEU A 226 -31.17 -24.66 -6.50
CA LEU A 226 -31.95 -23.95 -5.48
C LEU A 226 -31.03 -23.07 -4.64
N ASP A 227 -29.92 -23.66 -4.22
CA ASP A 227 -28.86 -22.99 -3.47
C ASP A 227 -28.23 -21.87 -4.30
N ALA A 228 -27.74 -22.17 -5.51
CA ALA A 228 -27.02 -21.21 -6.36
C ALA A 228 -27.78 -19.88 -6.60
N VAL A 229 -29.11 -19.93 -6.74
CA VAL A 229 -29.92 -18.73 -6.99
C VAL A 229 -30.37 -18.02 -5.70
N SER A 230 -30.21 -18.65 -4.55
CA SER A 230 -30.61 -18.14 -3.23
C SER A 230 -29.43 -17.82 -2.30
N ASP A 231 -28.22 -18.25 -2.65
CA ASP A 231 -27.00 -18.03 -1.88
C ASP A 231 -26.57 -16.56 -1.90
N ARG A 232 -26.31 -16.01 -0.71
CA ARG A 232 -25.69 -14.70 -0.46
C ARG A 232 -24.61 -14.76 0.63
N ASP A 233 -24.14 -15.95 0.98
CA ASP A 233 -23.09 -16.14 1.99
C ASP A 233 -21.79 -15.46 1.57
N TYR A 234 -21.46 -15.48 0.28
CA TYR A 234 -20.30 -14.75 -0.22
C TYR A 234 -20.41 -13.22 -0.03
N VAL A 235 -21.62 -12.65 -0.03
CA VAL A 235 -21.83 -11.22 0.26
C VAL A 235 -21.61 -10.96 1.76
N LEU A 236 -22.12 -11.85 2.62
CA LEU A 236 -21.88 -11.80 4.07
C LEU A 236 -20.40 -11.92 4.41
N ASP A 237 -19.68 -12.85 3.75
CA ASP A 237 -18.23 -13.03 3.92
C ASP A 237 -17.46 -11.74 3.62
N LEU A 238 -17.82 -11.04 2.54
CA LEU A 238 -17.18 -9.77 2.16
C LEU A 238 -17.53 -8.63 3.11
N LEU A 239 -18.80 -8.52 3.52
CA LEU A 239 -19.23 -7.53 4.51
C LEU A 239 -18.57 -7.77 5.87
N PHE A 240 -18.36 -9.03 6.26
CA PHE A 240 -17.64 -9.41 7.47
C PHE A 240 -16.14 -9.09 7.38
N ALA A 241 -15.50 -9.40 6.24
CA ALA A 241 -14.12 -9.04 5.98
C ALA A 241 -13.92 -7.51 6.04
N ALA A 242 -14.80 -6.75 5.37
CA ALA A 242 -14.79 -5.29 5.39
C ALA A 242 -15.02 -4.72 6.79
N SER A 243 -15.97 -5.28 7.55
CA SER A 243 -16.21 -4.87 8.94
C SER A 243 -14.97 -5.10 9.81
N THR A 244 -14.33 -6.26 9.69
CA THR A 244 -13.11 -6.56 10.45
C THR A 244 -11.96 -5.63 10.05
N GLY A 245 -11.78 -5.38 8.74
CA GLY A 245 -10.78 -4.44 8.24
C GLY A 245 -11.01 -3.01 8.73
N MET A 246 -12.25 -2.53 8.69
CA MET A 246 -12.61 -1.21 9.21
C MET A 246 -12.41 -1.10 10.73
N MET A 247 -12.62 -2.18 11.50
CA MET A 247 -12.26 -2.22 12.92
C MET A 247 -10.74 -2.07 13.13
N HIS A 248 -9.89 -2.69 12.31
CA HIS A 248 -8.45 -2.48 12.39
C HIS A 248 -8.05 -1.04 12.05
N LEU A 249 -8.66 -0.47 11.00
CA LEU A 249 -8.46 0.92 10.59
C LEU A 249 -8.92 1.91 11.66
N SER A 250 -10.01 1.63 12.39
CA SER A 250 -10.47 2.51 13.46
C SER A 250 -9.52 2.52 14.66
N ARG A 251 -8.88 1.39 14.98
CA ARG A 251 -7.82 1.32 15.99
C ARG A 251 -6.58 2.09 15.56
N PHE A 252 -6.16 1.93 14.30
CA PHE A 252 -5.06 2.69 13.71
C PHE A 252 -5.32 4.19 13.78
N ALA A 253 -6.54 4.60 13.43
CA ALA A 253 -6.98 5.98 13.53
C ALA A 253 -6.96 6.49 14.97
N GLU A 254 -7.46 5.72 15.94
CA GLU A 254 -7.45 6.10 17.36
C GLU A 254 -6.04 6.41 17.86
N ASP A 255 -5.09 5.51 17.59
CA ASP A 255 -3.70 5.67 18.02
C ASP A 255 -3.10 6.95 17.45
N LEU A 256 -3.28 7.20 16.15
CA LEU A 256 -2.71 8.37 15.49
C LEU A 256 -3.40 9.69 15.89
N ILE A 257 -4.72 9.67 16.15
CA ILE A 257 -5.43 10.81 16.70
C ILE A 257 -4.86 11.17 18.08
N PHE A 258 -4.62 10.17 18.93
CA PHE A 258 -3.99 10.36 20.23
C PHE A 258 -2.54 10.86 20.08
N PHE A 259 -1.72 10.24 19.22
CA PHE A 259 -0.32 10.60 19.02
C PHE A 259 -0.12 12.01 18.44
N ASN A 260 -1.09 12.50 17.66
CA ASN A 260 -1.09 13.86 17.08
C ASN A 260 -1.71 14.91 18.01
N SER A 261 -2.23 14.54 19.19
CA SER A 261 -2.73 15.51 20.18
C SER A 261 -1.62 16.44 20.68
N GLY A 262 -1.99 17.62 21.17
CA GLY A 262 -1.02 18.54 21.80
C GLY A 262 -0.43 17.96 23.09
N GLU A 263 -1.18 17.10 23.78
CA GLU A 263 -0.78 16.43 25.01
C GLU A 263 0.28 15.35 24.79
N ALA A 264 0.15 14.53 23.73
CA ALA A 264 1.13 13.50 23.40
C ALA A 264 2.27 14.05 22.53
N ASN A 265 1.94 14.74 21.44
CA ASN A 265 2.87 15.34 20.49
C ASN A 265 3.95 14.37 19.99
N PHE A 266 3.58 13.11 19.75
CA PHE A 266 4.51 12.07 19.27
C PHE A 266 4.69 12.12 17.77
N ILE A 267 3.68 12.58 17.04
CA ILE A 267 3.73 12.74 15.60
C ILE A 267 3.22 14.12 15.17
N THR A 268 3.63 14.53 13.97
CA THR A 268 2.94 15.54 13.18
C THR A 268 2.43 14.88 11.90
N LEU A 269 1.17 15.14 11.56
CA LEU A 269 0.59 14.73 10.28
C LEU A 269 0.81 15.80 9.20
N GLY A 270 0.93 15.36 7.94
CA GLY A 270 1.08 16.26 6.79
C GLY A 270 -0.20 17.07 6.49
N ASP A 271 -0.01 18.23 5.84
CA ASP A 271 -1.11 19.15 5.51
C ASP A 271 -2.14 18.52 4.57
N GLN A 272 -1.72 17.60 3.71
CA GLN A 272 -2.57 16.92 2.72
C GLN A 272 -3.59 15.95 3.34
N VAL A 273 -3.42 15.56 4.61
CA VAL A 273 -4.33 14.66 5.33
C VAL A 273 -4.98 15.31 6.56
N THR A 274 -4.78 16.62 6.75
CA THR A 274 -5.30 17.36 7.90
C THR A 274 -6.02 18.63 7.45
N SER A 275 -6.91 19.14 8.31
CA SER A 275 -7.41 20.51 8.19
C SER A 275 -6.79 21.40 9.28
N GLY A 276 -6.81 22.71 9.06
CA GLY A 276 -6.26 23.70 9.99
C GLY A 276 -7.29 24.72 10.45
N SER A 277 -6.95 25.47 11.49
CA SER A 277 -7.68 26.67 11.89
C SER A 277 -7.02 27.91 11.28
N SER A 278 -7.82 28.82 10.71
CA SER A 278 -7.32 30.12 10.24
C SER A 278 -6.80 31.02 11.37
N LEU A 279 -7.13 30.73 12.63
CA LEU A 279 -6.70 31.49 13.81
C LEU A 279 -5.52 30.84 14.57
N MET A 280 -5.33 29.53 14.44
CA MET A 280 -4.33 28.76 15.21
C MET A 280 -3.46 27.93 14.25
N PRO A 281 -2.33 28.48 13.76
CA PRO A 281 -1.54 27.86 12.70
C PRO A 281 -0.87 26.54 13.11
N GLN A 282 -0.71 26.28 14.40
CA GLN A 282 -0.16 25.02 14.94
C GLN A 282 -1.18 23.88 15.01
N LYS A 283 -2.49 24.18 14.91
CA LYS A 283 -3.55 23.19 15.12
C LYS A 283 -3.85 22.45 13.81
N LYS A 284 -3.42 21.19 13.72
CA LYS A 284 -3.77 20.25 12.64
C LYS A 284 -4.79 19.24 13.13
N ASN A 285 -5.98 19.26 12.54
CA ASN A 285 -7.06 18.33 12.86
C ASN A 285 -6.89 17.03 12.04
N PRO A 286 -6.92 15.86 12.68
CA PRO A 286 -6.75 14.57 12.01
C PRO A 286 -8.03 14.10 11.28
N ASP A 287 -8.65 14.94 10.45
CA ASP A 287 -9.96 14.70 9.83
C ASP A 287 -10.04 13.37 9.06
N ALA A 288 -8.96 13.03 8.33
CA ALA A 288 -8.88 11.76 7.60
C ALA A 288 -9.02 10.54 8.53
N LEU A 289 -8.42 10.61 9.72
CA LEU A 289 -8.47 9.55 10.73
C LEU A 289 -9.83 9.53 11.43
N GLU A 290 -10.41 10.70 11.73
CA GLU A 290 -11.75 10.78 12.31
C GLU A 290 -12.81 10.20 11.37
N LEU A 291 -12.74 10.51 10.07
CA LEU A 291 -13.60 9.92 9.05
C LEU A 291 -13.40 8.42 8.91
N MET A 292 -12.16 7.93 8.94
CA MET A 292 -11.85 6.50 8.91
C MET A 292 -12.50 5.77 10.09
N ARG A 293 -12.36 6.30 11.31
CA ARG A 293 -13.02 5.78 12.51
C ARG A 293 -14.55 5.83 12.38
N GLY A 294 -15.11 6.96 11.94
CA GLY A 294 -16.56 7.14 11.79
C GLY A 294 -17.21 6.23 10.75
N LYS A 295 -16.55 6.02 9.60
CA LYS A 295 -17.04 5.14 8.52
C LYS A 295 -17.16 3.67 8.93
N THR A 296 -16.51 3.26 10.01
CA THR A 296 -16.63 1.89 10.57
C THR A 296 -18.08 1.55 10.91
N GLY A 297 -18.84 2.48 11.51
CA GLY A 297 -20.24 2.25 11.85
C GLY A 297 -21.14 2.02 10.64
N ARG A 298 -20.85 2.70 9.52
CA ARG A 298 -21.57 2.54 8.25
C ARG A 298 -21.38 1.13 7.68
N VAL A 299 -20.14 0.65 7.62
CA VAL A 299 -19.81 -0.70 7.13
C VAL A 299 -20.42 -1.79 8.02
N PHE A 300 -20.40 -1.62 9.34
CA PHE A 300 -21.04 -2.56 10.28
C PHE A 300 -22.55 -2.62 10.05
N GLY A 301 -23.17 -1.46 9.78
CA GLY A 301 -24.58 -1.35 9.46
C GLY A 301 -24.98 -2.20 8.25
N SER A 302 -24.19 -2.16 7.17
CA SER A 302 -24.45 -2.98 5.97
C SER A 302 -24.43 -4.48 6.28
N LEU A 303 -23.46 -4.96 7.07
CA LEU A 303 -23.42 -6.36 7.50
C LEU A 303 -24.67 -6.74 8.30
N GLN A 304 -25.01 -5.94 9.31
CA GLN A 304 -26.16 -6.22 10.17
C GLN A 304 -27.48 -6.19 9.40
N ALA A 305 -27.64 -5.25 8.46
CA ALA A 305 -28.82 -5.17 7.62
C ALA A 305 -28.99 -6.45 6.79
N LEU A 306 -27.94 -6.89 6.08
CA LEU A 306 -28.05 -8.08 5.24
C LEU A 306 -28.29 -9.36 6.04
N LEU A 307 -27.64 -9.52 7.21
CA LEU A 307 -27.91 -10.65 8.11
C LEU A 307 -29.39 -10.72 8.49
N VAL A 308 -30.02 -9.57 8.77
CA VAL A 308 -31.45 -9.50 9.13
C VAL A 308 -32.34 -9.74 7.92
N THR A 309 -31.99 -9.20 6.75
CA THR A 309 -32.72 -9.44 5.49
C THR A 309 -32.76 -10.92 5.12
N LEU A 310 -31.64 -11.63 5.24
CA LEU A 310 -31.55 -13.05 4.89
C LEU A 310 -32.18 -13.98 5.94
N LYS A 311 -32.36 -13.51 7.18
CA LYS A 311 -32.83 -14.34 8.29
C LYS A 311 -34.25 -14.87 8.04
N GLY A 312 -34.34 -16.19 7.89
CA GLY A 312 -35.60 -16.91 7.80
C GLY A 312 -36.33 -16.77 6.46
N LEU A 313 -35.63 -16.34 5.40
CA LEU A 313 -36.18 -16.41 4.04
C LEU A 313 -36.43 -17.87 3.64
N PRO A 314 -37.57 -18.19 3.03
CA PRO A 314 -37.80 -19.51 2.45
C PRO A 314 -36.95 -19.68 1.19
N LEU A 315 -36.58 -20.91 0.83
CA LEU A 315 -35.95 -21.15 -0.47
C LEU A 315 -36.94 -20.93 -1.63
N ALA A 316 -36.50 -20.50 -2.82
CA ALA A 316 -35.12 -20.20 -3.22
C ALA A 316 -34.87 -18.68 -3.34
N TYR A 317 -35.06 -18.09 -4.53
CA TYR A 317 -34.94 -16.65 -4.71
C TYR A 317 -36.19 -15.92 -4.19
N ASN A 318 -35.98 -14.84 -3.43
CA ASN A 318 -37.03 -13.92 -3.01
C ASN A 318 -36.59 -12.49 -3.34
N LYS A 319 -37.54 -11.57 -3.58
CA LYS A 319 -37.24 -10.18 -3.98
C LYS A 319 -36.43 -9.44 -2.92
N ASP A 320 -36.54 -9.85 -1.65
CA ASP A 320 -35.71 -9.38 -0.52
C ASP A 320 -34.20 -9.41 -0.84
N MET A 321 -33.76 -10.39 -1.64
CA MET A 321 -32.36 -10.53 -2.06
C MET A 321 -31.89 -9.44 -3.04
N GLN A 322 -32.75 -8.50 -3.44
CA GLN A 322 -32.31 -7.29 -4.17
C GLN A 322 -31.50 -6.34 -3.29
N GLU A 323 -31.70 -6.37 -1.96
CA GLU A 323 -31.01 -5.55 -0.96
C GLU A 323 -29.54 -5.96 -0.72
N ASP A 324 -29.07 -7.03 -1.36
CA ASP A 324 -27.68 -7.50 -1.30
C ASP A 324 -26.66 -6.51 -1.88
N LYS A 325 -27.07 -5.70 -2.87
CA LYS A 325 -26.18 -4.88 -3.70
C LYS A 325 -25.80 -3.57 -3.04
N GLN A 326 -26.78 -2.74 -2.66
CA GLN A 326 -26.50 -1.37 -2.20
C GLN A 326 -25.61 -1.35 -0.96
N GLY A 327 -25.91 -2.20 0.03
CA GLY A 327 -25.11 -2.32 1.25
C GLY A 327 -23.70 -2.84 0.99
N LEU A 328 -23.54 -3.80 0.07
CA LEU A 328 -22.25 -4.35 -0.34
C LEU A 328 -21.41 -3.31 -1.10
N PHE A 329 -21.99 -2.66 -2.11
CA PHE A 329 -21.32 -1.66 -2.94
C PHE A 329 -20.77 -0.53 -2.09
N ASP A 330 -21.63 0.04 -1.23
CA ASP A 330 -21.21 1.09 -0.31
C ASP A 330 -20.12 0.62 0.66
N ALA A 331 -20.28 -0.56 1.28
CA ALA A 331 -19.33 -1.05 2.26
C ALA A 331 -17.92 -1.26 1.68
N LEU A 332 -17.82 -1.88 0.49
CA LEU A 332 -16.54 -2.10 -0.16
C LEU A 332 -15.93 -0.79 -0.67
N GLU A 333 -16.74 0.15 -1.17
CA GLU A 333 -16.28 1.48 -1.56
C GLU A 333 -15.71 2.24 -0.34
N GLN A 334 -16.44 2.28 0.78
CA GLN A 334 -15.97 2.96 1.99
C GLN A 334 -14.66 2.34 2.51
N TRP A 335 -14.57 1.00 2.52
CA TRP A 335 -13.36 0.32 2.97
C TRP A 335 -12.17 0.59 2.05
N SER A 336 -12.37 0.50 0.73
CA SER A 336 -11.35 0.83 -0.28
C SER A 336 -10.84 2.26 -0.13
N ASN A 337 -11.75 3.24 -0.01
CA ASN A 337 -11.40 4.64 0.18
C ASN A 337 -10.62 4.87 1.48
N CYS A 338 -10.99 4.20 2.57
CA CYS A 338 -10.25 4.27 3.83
C CYS A 338 -8.85 3.65 3.72
N LEU A 339 -8.68 2.55 2.98
CA LEU A 339 -7.36 1.96 2.74
C LEU A 339 -6.46 2.86 1.90
N VAL A 340 -7.00 3.49 0.85
CA VAL A 340 -6.24 4.47 0.04
C VAL A 340 -5.83 5.65 0.91
N MET A 341 -6.74 6.19 1.73
CA MET A 341 -6.44 7.28 2.65
C MET A 341 -5.42 6.89 3.73
N MET A 342 -5.47 5.65 4.22
CA MET A 342 -4.47 5.14 5.18
C MET A 342 -3.05 5.26 4.62
N LYS A 343 -2.85 4.98 3.33
CA LYS A 343 -1.52 5.14 2.71
C LYS A 343 -1.03 6.59 2.72
N GLU A 344 -1.91 7.52 2.38
CA GLU A 344 -1.58 8.95 2.41
C GLU A 344 -1.24 9.41 3.82
N VAL A 345 -2.00 8.94 4.83
CA VAL A 345 -1.71 9.21 6.24
C VAL A 345 -0.36 8.65 6.64
N VAL A 346 -0.10 7.35 6.38
CA VAL A 346 1.17 6.67 6.71
C VAL A 346 2.36 7.42 6.11
N ASN A 347 2.26 7.84 4.84
CA ASN A 347 3.32 8.58 4.15
C ASN A 347 3.54 10.01 4.67
N SER A 348 2.59 10.54 5.45
CA SER A 348 2.63 11.90 5.99
C SER A 348 3.14 12.00 7.42
N ILE A 349 3.35 10.86 8.11
CA ILE A 349 3.72 10.83 9.52
C ILE A 349 5.17 11.28 9.68
N GLU A 350 5.36 12.34 10.47
CA GLU A 350 6.67 12.77 10.97
C GLU A 350 6.74 12.52 12.48
N LEU A 351 7.76 11.80 12.94
CA LEU A 351 7.93 11.52 14.37
C LEU A 351 8.64 12.67 15.09
N ASN A 352 8.10 13.03 16.25
CA ASN A 352 8.79 13.84 17.23
C ASN A 352 9.58 12.93 18.18
N SER A 353 10.74 12.45 17.73
CA SER A 353 11.56 11.50 18.50
C SER A 353 11.90 12.00 19.90
N ALA A 354 12.11 13.30 20.08
CA ALA A 354 12.42 13.88 21.38
C ALA A 354 11.24 13.78 22.36
N ALA A 355 10.01 14.08 21.89
CA ALA A 355 8.81 13.93 22.70
C ALA A 355 8.53 12.45 23.04
N CYS A 356 8.70 11.55 22.07
CA CYS A 356 8.54 10.10 22.27
C CYS A 356 9.50 9.57 23.34
N GLN A 357 10.81 9.88 23.21
CA GLN A 357 11.82 9.42 24.17
C GLN A 357 11.58 10.00 25.57
N LYS A 358 11.26 11.29 25.67
CA LYS A 358 10.91 11.92 26.94
C LYS A 358 9.74 11.19 27.61
N ALA A 359 8.64 10.99 26.88
CA ALA A 359 7.46 10.32 27.41
C ALA A 359 7.70 8.84 27.75
N ALA A 360 8.63 8.17 27.06
CA ALA A 360 9.01 6.78 27.32
C ALA A 360 9.88 6.61 28.59
N ARG A 361 10.66 7.63 28.96
CA ARG A 361 11.43 7.68 30.23
C ARG A 361 10.56 8.05 31.42
N GLU A 362 9.51 8.84 31.19
CA GLU A 362 8.56 9.21 32.23
C GLU A 362 7.67 8.03 32.67
N GLY A 363 7.13 8.11 33.90
CA GLY A 363 6.15 7.14 34.40
C GLY A 363 6.76 5.89 35.05
N TYR A 364 8.07 5.91 35.34
CA TYR A 364 8.78 4.82 36.04
C TYR A 364 8.67 3.48 35.31
N ALA A 365 8.63 3.51 33.98
CA ALA A 365 8.49 2.32 33.14
C ALA A 365 9.68 1.35 33.28
N ASN A 366 10.85 1.85 33.70
CA ASN A 366 12.07 1.11 34.04
C ASN A 366 12.09 0.49 35.45
N ALA A 367 11.00 0.63 36.22
CA ALA A 367 10.88 -0.02 37.52
C ALA A 367 10.91 -1.55 37.40
N THR A 368 10.34 -2.11 36.33
CA THR A 368 10.33 -3.57 36.13
C THR A 368 11.76 -4.11 36.02
N GLU A 369 12.63 -3.36 35.34
CA GLU A 369 14.03 -3.69 35.10
C GLU A 369 14.86 -3.55 36.37
N LEU A 370 14.52 -2.61 37.26
CA LEU A 370 15.10 -2.56 38.60
C LEU A 370 14.75 -3.80 39.44
N ALA A 371 13.49 -4.27 39.35
CA ALA A 371 13.09 -5.50 40.03
C ALA A 371 13.83 -6.71 39.46
N ASP A 372 13.93 -6.83 38.13
CA ASP A 372 14.67 -7.90 37.46
C ASP A 372 16.18 -7.84 37.75
N TYR A 373 16.75 -6.64 37.88
CA TYR A 373 18.13 -6.44 38.34
C TYR A 373 18.35 -7.03 39.73
N LEU A 374 17.48 -6.71 40.70
CA LEU A 374 17.56 -7.28 42.05
C LEU A 374 17.37 -8.80 42.05
N VAL A 375 16.49 -9.32 41.19
CA VAL A 375 16.35 -10.78 41.00
C VAL A 375 17.64 -11.40 40.48
N SER A 376 18.30 -10.75 39.53
CA SER A 376 19.60 -11.21 39.01
C SER A 376 20.71 -11.23 40.08
N LYS A 377 20.58 -10.41 41.12
CA LYS A 377 21.45 -10.36 42.31
C LYS A 377 21.01 -11.32 43.43
N GLY A 378 20.03 -12.18 43.17
CA GLY A 378 19.59 -13.25 44.08
C GLY A 378 18.39 -12.90 44.97
N VAL A 379 17.77 -11.73 44.81
CA VAL A 379 16.58 -11.34 45.57
C VAL A 379 15.34 -12.06 45.01
N PRO A 380 14.49 -12.70 45.84
CA PRO A 380 13.23 -13.26 45.35
C PRO A 380 12.34 -12.19 44.70
N PHE A 381 11.70 -12.50 43.57
CA PHE A 381 10.95 -11.51 42.77
C PHE A 381 9.94 -10.67 43.56
N ARG A 382 9.18 -11.27 44.49
CA ARG A 382 8.22 -10.50 45.30
C ARG A 382 8.91 -9.46 46.19
N THR A 383 10.04 -9.82 46.79
CA THR A 383 10.86 -8.90 47.58
C THR A 383 11.49 -7.83 46.69
N ALA A 384 12.00 -8.20 45.51
CA ALA A 384 12.52 -7.24 44.53
C ALA A 384 11.46 -6.24 44.07
N HIS A 385 10.23 -6.69 43.84
CA HIS A 385 9.08 -5.86 43.48
C HIS A 385 8.69 -4.91 44.63
N GLU A 386 8.68 -5.38 45.89
CA GLU A 386 8.43 -4.52 47.07
C GLU A 386 9.51 -3.44 47.23
N ILE A 387 10.79 -3.79 47.12
CA ILE A 387 11.92 -2.86 47.15
C ILE A 387 11.78 -1.82 46.03
N THR A 388 11.56 -2.28 44.80
CA THR A 388 11.36 -1.42 43.63
C THR A 388 10.18 -0.47 43.83
N GLY A 389 9.05 -0.96 44.38
CA GLY A 389 7.89 -0.12 44.67
C GLY A 389 8.21 0.99 45.68
N ALA A 390 9.04 0.72 46.68
CA ALA A 390 9.53 1.72 47.62
C ALA A 390 10.45 2.75 46.95
N VAL A 391 11.36 2.31 46.08
CA VAL A 391 12.24 3.20 45.30
C VAL A 391 11.42 4.10 44.38
N VAL A 392 10.41 3.56 43.68
CA VAL A 392 9.49 4.35 42.83
C VAL A 392 8.73 5.39 43.65
N LEU A 393 8.20 5.01 44.82
CA LEU A 393 7.52 5.95 45.71
C LEU A 393 8.45 7.09 46.16
N TYR A 394 9.70 6.77 46.48
CA TYR A 394 10.71 7.76 46.80
C TYR A 394 10.99 8.71 45.63
N ALA A 395 11.22 8.15 44.44
CA ALA A 395 11.48 8.92 43.22
C ALA A 395 10.30 9.86 42.86
N ILE A 396 9.05 9.41 43.07
CA ILE A 396 7.84 10.25 42.92
C ILE A 396 7.87 11.46 43.86
N ASN A 397 8.24 11.25 45.12
CA ASN A 397 8.30 12.33 46.11
C ASN A 397 9.41 13.34 45.78
N GLU A 398 10.56 12.86 45.29
CA GLU A 398 11.69 13.69 44.85
C GLU A 398 11.47 14.30 43.46
N ARG A 399 10.45 13.85 42.71
CA ARG A 399 10.14 14.25 41.33
C ARG A 399 11.30 14.00 40.36
N LEU A 400 12.00 12.89 40.57
CA LEU A 400 13.12 12.44 39.72
C LEU A 400 12.76 11.12 39.03
N PRO A 401 13.19 10.90 37.78
CA PRO A 401 13.14 9.57 37.17
C PRO A 401 14.17 8.64 37.85
N LEU A 402 13.98 7.31 37.74
CA LEU A 402 14.84 6.34 38.46
C LEU A 402 16.32 6.50 38.09
N GLU A 403 16.62 6.66 36.81
CA GLU A 403 17.97 6.83 36.29
C GLU A 403 18.68 8.10 36.77
N SER A 404 17.96 9.06 37.37
CA SER A 404 18.53 10.28 37.96
C SER A 404 18.76 10.19 39.47
N LEU A 405 18.35 9.11 40.13
CA LEU A 405 18.67 8.88 41.55
C LEU A 405 20.16 8.59 41.72
N ARG A 406 20.78 9.12 42.77
CA ARG A 406 22.17 8.82 43.11
C ARG A 406 22.28 7.41 43.70
N LEU A 407 23.47 6.82 43.63
CA LEU A 407 23.69 5.47 44.13
C LEU A 407 23.44 5.37 45.64
N ASP A 408 23.82 6.40 46.41
CA ASP A 408 23.54 6.48 47.85
C ASP A 408 22.04 6.54 48.17
N GLU A 409 21.22 7.02 47.23
CA GLU A 409 19.76 7.02 47.36
C GLU A 409 19.17 5.63 47.10
N PHE A 410 19.67 4.93 46.07
CA PHE A 410 19.28 3.53 45.83
C PHE A 410 19.68 2.60 46.98
N GLN A 411 20.88 2.78 47.54
CA GLN A 411 21.42 1.92 48.60
C GLN A 411 20.65 2.05 49.92
N GLN A 412 19.83 3.09 50.11
CA GLN A 412 18.88 3.15 51.24
C GLN A 412 17.83 2.04 51.21
N PHE A 413 17.56 1.47 50.03
CA PHE A 413 16.54 0.44 49.82
C PHE A 413 17.14 -0.97 49.70
N SER A 414 18.37 -1.09 49.18
CA SER A 414 19.08 -2.37 49.07
C SER A 414 20.58 -2.16 48.83
N ASP A 415 21.42 -2.74 49.69
CA ASP A 415 22.88 -2.73 49.55
C ASP A 415 23.38 -3.49 48.31
N LEU A 416 22.51 -4.26 47.65
CA LEU A 416 22.82 -5.00 46.42
C LEU A 416 22.75 -4.12 45.15
N ILE A 417 22.33 -2.86 45.27
CA ILE A 417 22.30 -1.92 44.14
C ILE A 417 23.68 -1.26 44.03
N GLU A 418 24.33 -1.46 42.89
CA GLU A 418 25.66 -0.95 42.55
C GLU A 418 25.59 -0.06 41.28
N GLU A 419 26.71 0.50 40.83
CA GLU A 419 26.77 1.38 39.65
C GLU A 419 26.29 0.70 38.34
N ASP A 420 26.26 -0.63 38.30
CA ASP A 420 25.76 -1.41 37.15
C ASP A 420 24.23 -1.36 36.99
N VAL A 421 23.50 -0.70 37.92
CA VAL A 421 22.07 -0.43 37.79
C VAL A 421 21.77 0.60 36.70
N TYR A 422 22.63 1.61 36.51
CA TYR A 422 22.35 2.72 35.60
C TYR A 422 22.18 2.27 34.14
N PRO A 423 23.08 1.44 33.56
CA PRO A 423 22.88 0.91 32.21
C PRO A 423 21.59 0.11 32.03
N ILE A 424 21.06 -0.50 33.10
CA ILE A 424 19.83 -1.30 33.07
C ILE A 424 18.57 -0.41 33.06
N LEU A 425 18.69 0.80 33.61
CA LEU A 425 17.61 1.78 33.65
C LEU A 425 17.53 2.62 32.36
N GLU A 426 18.54 2.54 31.48
CA GLU A 426 18.54 3.23 30.19
C GLU A 426 17.50 2.66 29.21
N LEU A 427 16.89 3.56 28.47
CA LEU A 427 15.74 3.26 27.60
C LEU A 427 16.04 2.19 26.54
N GLU A 428 17.25 2.23 25.98
CA GLU A 428 17.72 1.27 24.98
C GLU A 428 17.84 -0.14 25.59
N TYR A 429 18.34 -0.25 26.83
CA TYR A 429 18.42 -1.54 27.52
C TYR A 429 17.03 -2.14 27.72
N LEU A 430 16.06 -1.34 28.16
CA LEU A 430 14.67 -1.79 28.34
C LEU A 430 14.14 -2.44 27.06
N VAL A 431 14.23 -1.72 25.94
CA VAL A 431 13.66 -2.17 24.67
C VAL A 431 14.41 -3.38 24.13
N ASP A 432 15.74 -3.37 24.16
CA ASP A 432 16.56 -4.44 23.59
C ASP A 432 16.66 -5.68 24.50
N LYS A 433 16.31 -5.58 25.78
CA LYS A 433 16.16 -6.78 26.62
C LYS A 433 15.01 -7.68 26.15
N ARG A 434 14.00 -7.10 25.49
CA ARG A 434 12.83 -7.81 24.94
C ARG A 434 13.15 -8.40 23.56
N ASN A 435 14.19 -9.25 23.50
CA ASN A 435 14.81 -9.76 22.27
C ASN A 435 14.32 -11.16 21.83
N ILE A 436 13.08 -11.53 22.14
CA ILE A 436 12.48 -12.82 21.73
C ILE A 436 11.57 -12.64 20.50
N LEU A 437 11.10 -13.74 19.91
CA LEU A 437 10.08 -13.69 18.86
C LEU A 437 8.85 -12.91 19.35
N GLY A 438 8.41 -11.92 18.59
CA GLY A 438 7.32 -11.02 18.98
C GLY A 438 7.72 -9.93 19.97
N GLY A 439 9.00 -9.83 20.33
CA GLY A 439 9.53 -8.76 21.17
C GLY A 439 9.80 -7.47 20.40
N THR A 440 10.03 -6.39 21.16
CA THR A 440 10.30 -5.05 20.63
C THR A 440 11.79 -4.75 20.45
N GLY A 441 12.70 -5.66 20.83
CA GLY A 441 14.13 -5.48 20.61
C GLY A 441 14.46 -5.29 19.12
N ILE A 442 15.60 -4.66 18.83
CA ILE A 442 15.95 -4.33 17.44
C ILE A 442 16.06 -5.57 16.55
N GLU A 443 16.65 -6.66 17.03
CA GLU A 443 16.87 -7.88 16.23
C GLU A 443 15.56 -8.56 15.78
N PRO A 444 14.56 -8.85 16.64
CA PRO A 444 13.30 -9.45 16.21
C PRO A 444 12.50 -8.51 15.31
N VAL A 445 12.55 -7.20 15.55
CA VAL A 445 11.89 -6.19 14.70
C VAL A 445 12.47 -6.22 13.28
N GLU A 446 13.81 -6.15 13.14
CA GLU A 446 14.46 -6.20 11.84
C GLU A 446 14.20 -7.51 11.11
N LYS A 447 14.19 -8.64 11.84
CA LYS A 447 13.87 -9.95 11.27
C LYS A 447 12.46 -9.98 10.70
N VAL A 448 11.47 -9.46 11.42
CA VAL A 448 10.07 -9.42 10.96
C VAL A 448 9.92 -8.46 9.77
N ILE A 449 10.60 -7.31 9.76
CA ILE A 449 10.62 -6.40 8.60
C ILE A 449 11.18 -7.11 7.37
N ALA A 450 12.33 -7.78 7.50
CA ALA A 450 12.97 -8.48 6.40
C ALA A 450 12.09 -9.63 5.86
N GLN A 451 11.49 -10.42 6.75
CA GLN A 451 10.57 -11.50 6.38
C GLN A 451 9.34 -10.97 5.62
N ASN A 452 8.68 -9.95 6.15
CA ASN A 452 7.51 -9.38 5.48
C ASN A 452 7.88 -8.65 4.19
N ARG A 453 9.08 -8.07 4.07
CA ARG A 453 9.57 -7.54 2.78
C ARG A 453 9.85 -8.63 1.75
N HIS A 454 10.25 -9.84 2.16
CA HIS A 454 10.35 -10.96 1.23
C HIS A 454 8.96 -11.43 0.76
N GLN A 455 7.97 -11.43 1.67
CA GLN A 455 6.60 -11.89 1.36
C GLN A 455 5.77 -10.86 0.58
N PHE A 456 5.90 -9.58 0.95
CA PHE A 456 5.08 -8.48 0.46
C PHE A 456 5.88 -7.41 -0.29
N GLY A 457 7.21 -7.42 -0.26
CA GLY A 457 8.03 -6.47 -1.03
C GLY A 457 8.24 -6.97 -2.46
N SER A 458 8.15 -6.14 -3.50
CA SER A 458 8.05 -4.68 -3.57
C SER A 458 7.04 -4.27 -4.63
N ALA A 459 6.50 -3.04 -4.55
CA ALA A 459 6.13 -2.31 -5.76
C ALA A 459 7.22 -2.51 -6.80
N GLN A 460 6.86 -2.93 -8.02
CA GLN A 460 7.84 -3.10 -9.09
C GLN A 460 8.54 -1.77 -9.29
N PHE A 461 9.80 -1.71 -8.88
CA PHE A 461 10.67 -0.61 -9.23
C PHE A 461 11.77 -1.12 -10.14
N VAL A 462 12.09 -0.33 -11.15
CA VAL A 462 13.13 -0.65 -12.12
C VAL A 462 14.14 0.49 -12.11
N VAL A 463 15.41 0.13 -11.97
CA VAL A 463 16.51 1.05 -12.25
C VAL A 463 16.91 0.82 -13.70
N ARG A 464 16.88 1.86 -14.52
CA ARG A 464 17.19 1.77 -15.95
C ARG A 464 17.82 3.05 -16.46
N ASP A 465 18.41 2.96 -17.65
CA ASP A 465 18.74 4.12 -18.47
C ASP A 465 17.55 5.06 -18.65
N ALA A 466 17.83 6.36 -18.60
CA ALA A 466 16.84 7.39 -18.91
C ALA A 466 16.50 7.39 -20.41
N ARG A 467 15.24 7.68 -20.71
CA ARG A 467 14.69 7.85 -22.06
C ARG A 467 14.31 9.32 -22.24
N LEU A 468 14.18 9.77 -23.50
CA LEU A 468 13.69 11.13 -23.78
C LEU A 468 12.30 11.40 -23.18
N THR A 469 11.47 10.37 -23.00
CA THR A 469 10.17 10.48 -22.32
C THR A 469 10.27 10.83 -20.84
N ASP A 470 11.43 10.60 -20.20
CA ASP A 470 11.64 10.85 -18.77
C ASP A 470 12.09 12.30 -18.48
N ILE A 471 12.40 13.09 -19.52
CA ILE A 471 13.06 14.40 -19.38
C ILE A 471 12.30 15.35 -18.44
N ARG A 472 10.97 15.38 -18.53
CA ARG A 472 10.14 16.24 -17.67
C ARG A 472 10.28 15.88 -16.19
N ALA A 473 10.36 14.58 -15.87
CA ALA A 473 10.54 14.13 -14.49
C ALA A 473 11.96 14.42 -13.99
N ILE A 474 12.97 14.23 -14.83
CA ILE A 474 14.37 14.54 -14.50
C ILE A 474 14.54 16.05 -14.26
N VAL A 475 14.02 16.91 -15.14
CA VAL A 475 14.03 18.38 -14.96
C VAL A 475 13.41 18.77 -13.62
N LYS A 476 12.25 18.18 -13.28
CA LYS A 476 11.57 18.45 -12.01
C LYS A 476 12.44 18.06 -10.80
N LEU A 477 13.08 16.89 -10.83
CA LEU A 477 13.95 16.41 -9.76
C LEU A 477 15.22 17.27 -9.63
N VAL A 478 15.90 17.56 -10.75
CA VAL A 478 17.12 18.37 -10.75
C VAL A 478 16.85 19.79 -10.26
N ASN A 479 15.78 20.44 -10.75
CA ASN A 479 15.41 21.79 -10.31
C ASN A 479 15.07 21.83 -8.82
N TYR A 480 14.36 20.82 -8.32
CA TYR A 480 13.99 20.74 -6.91
C TYR A 480 15.21 20.64 -5.98
N TRP A 481 16.17 19.78 -6.32
CA TRP A 481 17.39 19.62 -5.53
C TRP A 481 18.35 20.79 -5.73
N SER A 482 18.33 21.43 -6.90
CA SER A 482 19.13 22.63 -7.15
C SER A 482 18.61 23.86 -6.42
N SER A 483 17.30 24.06 -6.29
CA SER A 483 16.74 25.16 -5.48
C SER A 483 17.04 25.05 -3.99
N ARG A 484 17.58 23.92 -3.54
CA ARG A 484 18.05 23.67 -2.17
C ARG A 484 19.55 23.61 -2.05
N GLU A 485 20.27 23.97 -3.12
CA GLU A 485 21.72 23.96 -3.16
C GLU A 485 22.31 22.56 -2.91
N GLU A 486 21.56 21.48 -3.19
CA GLU A 486 22.04 20.10 -3.08
C GLU A 486 22.57 19.57 -4.42
N ASN A 487 22.13 20.16 -5.54
CA ASN A 487 22.58 19.85 -6.90
C ASN A 487 22.90 21.15 -7.67
N LEU A 488 23.81 21.08 -8.65
CA LEU A 488 24.05 22.18 -9.58
C LEU A 488 22.84 22.42 -10.51
N PRO A 489 22.49 23.68 -10.81
CA PRO A 489 21.42 23.99 -11.76
C PRO A 489 21.82 23.55 -13.17
N ARG A 490 20.87 22.98 -13.92
CA ARG A 490 21.08 22.55 -15.31
C ARG A 490 19.91 22.98 -16.17
N GLY A 491 20.20 23.56 -17.34
CA GLY A 491 19.18 23.92 -18.31
C GLY A 491 18.53 22.67 -18.94
N GLU A 492 17.27 22.80 -19.36
CA GLU A 492 16.54 21.70 -20.00
C GLU A 492 17.24 21.22 -21.28
N GLU A 493 17.81 22.11 -22.09
CA GLU A 493 18.58 21.75 -23.28
C GLU A 493 19.81 20.90 -22.96
N ASP A 494 20.51 21.18 -21.85
CA ASP A 494 21.68 20.41 -21.42
C ASP A 494 21.28 19.02 -20.92
N LEU A 495 20.15 18.92 -20.21
CA LEU A 495 19.59 17.65 -19.76
C LEU A 495 19.14 16.79 -20.95
N ILE A 496 18.59 17.39 -22.01
CA ILE A 496 18.25 16.67 -23.25
C ILE A 496 19.52 16.13 -23.92
N ARG A 497 20.58 16.95 -24.04
CA ARG A 497 21.84 16.55 -24.66
C ARG A 497 22.56 15.44 -23.88
N SER A 498 22.44 15.45 -22.55
CA SER A 498 23.08 14.50 -21.63
C SER A 498 22.16 13.35 -21.21
N ILE A 499 20.98 13.16 -21.82
CA ILE A 499 19.99 12.16 -21.38
C ILE A 499 20.56 10.73 -21.28
N ARG A 500 21.56 10.39 -22.11
CA ARG A 500 22.23 9.08 -22.10
C ARG A 500 23.12 8.84 -20.88
N ASP A 501 23.54 9.91 -20.22
CA ASP A 501 24.35 9.84 -19.02
C ASP A 501 23.47 9.55 -17.79
N PHE A 502 22.15 9.77 -17.89
CA PHE A 502 21.20 9.61 -16.80
C PHE A 502 20.69 8.17 -16.67
N ALA A 503 20.53 7.77 -15.41
CA ALA A 503 19.73 6.64 -14.97
C ALA A 503 18.55 7.14 -14.12
N VAL A 504 17.45 6.39 -14.13
CA VAL A 504 16.24 6.71 -13.37
C VAL A 504 15.77 5.50 -12.55
N VAL A 505 15.10 5.79 -11.43
CA VAL A 505 14.26 4.82 -10.73
C VAL A 505 12.83 5.08 -11.12
N GLU A 506 12.20 4.05 -11.69
CA GLU A 506 10.79 4.03 -12.04
C GLU A 506 10.04 3.16 -11.04
N VAL A 507 9.01 3.70 -10.39
CA VAL A 507 8.12 2.96 -9.48
C VAL A 507 6.72 3.06 -10.08
N ASN A 508 6.09 1.92 -10.39
CA ASN A 508 4.74 1.86 -10.97
C ASN A 508 4.56 2.76 -12.23
N GLY A 509 5.55 2.79 -13.13
CA GLY A 509 5.47 3.59 -14.35
C GLY A 509 5.90 5.06 -14.22
N GLN A 510 6.23 5.53 -13.01
CA GLN A 510 6.60 6.93 -12.75
C GLN A 510 8.06 7.05 -12.29
N VAL A 511 8.79 7.99 -12.88
CA VAL A 511 10.16 8.30 -12.47
C VAL A 511 10.16 9.05 -11.15
N CYS A 512 10.72 8.44 -10.11
CA CYS A 512 10.79 8.99 -8.75
C CYS A 512 12.22 9.31 -8.29
N GLY A 513 13.24 8.99 -9.08
CA GLY A 513 14.63 9.36 -8.81
C GLY A 513 15.49 9.37 -10.08
N CYS A 514 16.56 10.15 -10.07
CA CYS A 514 17.53 10.25 -11.15
C CYS A 514 18.96 10.41 -10.63
N ALA A 515 19.93 10.01 -11.44
CA ALA A 515 21.35 10.33 -11.27
C ALA A 515 22.05 10.23 -12.63
N ALA A 516 23.16 10.93 -12.83
CA ALA A 516 23.95 10.89 -14.06
C ALA A 516 25.39 10.44 -13.79
N LEU A 517 25.97 9.68 -14.72
CA LEU A 517 27.39 9.35 -14.74
C LEU A 517 28.08 10.15 -15.84
N TYR A 518 28.90 11.12 -15.47
CA TYR A 518 29.61 11.97 -16.42
C TYR A 518 31.09 11.64 -16.50
N ILE A 519 31.61 11.47 -17.72
CA ILE A 519 32.95 10.95 -17.96
C ILE A 519 33.90 12.10 -18.33
N TYR A 520 34.95 12.28 -17.53
CA TYR A 520 35.96 13.32 -17.76
C TYR A 520 37.17 12.80 -18.55
N SER A 521 37.56 11.55 -18.35
CA SER A 521 38.72 10.93 -19.01
C SER A 521 38.60 9.41 -19.05
N THR A 522 39.57 8.74 -19.67
CA THR A 522 39.64 7.27 -19.76
C THR A 522 39.70 6.55 -18.41
N GLY A 523 39.92 7.26 -17.30
CA GLY A 523 40.00 6.67 -15.97
C GLY A 523 39.16 7.35 -14.88
N LEU A 524 38.38 8.40 -15.19
CA LEU A 524 37.66 9.19 -14.19
C LEU A 524 36.26 9.59 -14.66
N ALA A 525 35.27 9.33 -13.82
CA ALA A 525 33.90 9.81 -13.97
C ALA A 525 33.32 10.34 -12.65
N GLU A 526 32.21 11.05 -12.74
CA GLU A 526 31.48 11.64 -11.63
C GLU A 526 30.04 11.10 -11.59
N ILE A 527 29.54 10.72 -10.41
CA ILE A 527 28.10 10.59 -10.20
C ILE A 527 27.56 11.95 -9.78
N ARG A 528 26.71 12.55 -10.61
CA ARG A 528 26.16 13.89 -10.41
C ARG A 528 24.65 13.93 -10.57
N SER A 529 24.03 15.03 -10.14
CA SER A 529 22.57 15.24 -10.25
C SER A 529 21.75 14.11 -9.62
N LEU A 530 22.28 13.49 -8.56
CA LEU A 530 21.58 12.47 -7.79
C LEU A 530 20.42 13.15 -7.04
N GLY A 531 19.21 12.64 -7.24
CA GLY A 531 18.03 13.19 -6.62
C GLY A 531 16.91 12.17 -6.59
N VAL A 532 16.28 12.01 -5.43
CA VAL A 532 15.07 11.18 -5.25
C VAL A 532 13.94 12.08 -4.78
N SER A 533 12.75 11.90 -5.34
CA SER A 533 11.54 12.59 -4.92
C SER A 533 11.36 12.47 -3.40
N VAL A 534 10.89 13.54 -2.74
CA VAL A 534 10.72 13.62 -1.28
C VAL A 534 9.93 12.42 -0.75
N ASN A 535 8.83 12.09 -1.42
CA ASN A 535 7.92 11.01 -1.04
C ASN A 535 8.53 9.59 -1.23
N HIS A 536 9.74 9.52 -1.78
CA HIS A 536 10.45 8.29 -2.08
C HIS A 536 11.86 8.25 -1.46
N GLN A 537 12.21 9.21 -0.59
CA GLN A 537 13.44 9.16 0.19
C GLN A 537 13.37 8.09 1.28
N GLY A 538 14.52 7.61 1.74
CA GLY A 538 14.62 6.50 2.71
C GLY A 538 14.32 5.10 2.14
N LYS A 539 13.74 4.99 0.93
CA LYS A 539 13.37 3.72 0.28
C LYS A 539 14.54 2.98 -0.41
N GLY A 540 15.79 3.39 -0.19
CA GLY A 540 16.99 2.77 -0.80
C GLY A 540 17.21 3.08 -2.29
N TYR A 541 16.35 3.88 -2.94
CA TYR A 541 16.46 4.18 -4.37
C TYR A 541 17.73 4.94 -4.76
N GLY A 542 18.22 5.85 -3.91
CA GLY A 542 19.49 6.54 -4.13
C GLY A 542 20.66 5.56 -4.19
N GLN A 543 20.72 4.61 -3.25
CA GLN A 543 21.73 3.54 -3.25
C GLN A 543 21.65 2.68 -4.51
N LYS A 544 20.44 2.34 -4.96
CA LYS A 544 20.24 1.55 -6.19
C LYS A 544 20.66 2.28 -7.46
N LEU A 545 20.44 3.61 -7.54
CA LEU A 545 20.95 4.44 -8.63
C LEU A 545 22.48 4.48 -8.64
N CYS A 546 23.10 4.73 -7.48
CA CYS A 546 24.55 4.77 -7.36
C CYS A 546 25.18 3.44 -7.77
N GLN A 547 24.65 2.31 -7.29
CA GLN A 547 25.14 0.99 -7.68
C GLN A 547 25.05 0.76 -9.20
N PHE A 548 23.90 1.09 -9.81
CA PHE A 548 23.70 0.94 -11.24
C PHE A 548 24.69 1.76 -12.08
N LEU A 549 25.01 2.99 -11.63
CA LEU A 549 26.01 3.83 -12.30
C LEU A 549 27.45 3.35 -12.06
N LEU A 550 27.78 2.81 -10.88
CA LEU A 550 29.08 2.19 -10.61
C LEU A 550 29.30 0.95 -11.48
N ASP A 551 28.27 0.10 -11.64
CA ASP A 551 28.33 -1.07 -12.51
C ASP A 551 28.53 -0.66 -13.98
N ARG A 552 27.86 0.41 -14.42
CA ARG A 552 28.09 1.02 -15.73
C ARG A 552 29.52 1.51 -15.89
N ALA A 553 30.03 2.26 -14.90
CA ALA A 553 31.40 2.77 -14.94
C ALA A 553 32.43 1.63 -15.02
N LYS A 554 32.19 0.52 -14.29
CA LYS A 554 32.98 -0.71 -14.35
C LYS A 554 32.93 -1.35 -15.72
N ALA A 555 31.75 -1.46 -16.34
CA ALA A 555 31.58 -2.00 -17.69
C ALA A 555 32.33 -1.17 -18.75
N MET A 556 32.50 0.13 -18.49
CA MET A 556 33.28 1.05 -19.33
C MET A 556 34.78 1.04 -19.03
N SER A 557 35.25 0.16 -18.12
CA SER A 557 36.65 0.06 -17.70
C SER A 557 37.22 1.37 -17.10
N LEU A 558 36.36 2.17 -16.46
CA LEU A 558 36.82 3.33 -15.69
C LEU A 558 37.54 2.87 -14.42
N LEU A 559 38.56 3.62 -14.00
CA LEU A 559 39.37 3.28 -12.83
C LEU A 559 38.77 3.82 -11.54
N LYS A 560 38.19 5.03 -11.60
CA LYS A 560 37.70 5.77 -10.44
C LYS A 560 36.41 6.50 -10.76
N VAL A 561 35.53 6.59 -9.76
CA VAL A 561 34.32 7.43 -9.78
C VAL A 561 34.35 8.33 -8.56
N PHE A 562 34.13 9.62 -8.74
CA PHE A 562 34.03 10.55 -7.62
C PHE A 562 32.63 11.15 -7.48
N VAL A 563 32.38 11.74 -6.32
CA VAL A 563 31.19 12.55 -6.03
C VAL A 563 31.62 13.80 -5.27
N LEU A 564 30.94 14.90 -5.53
CA LEU A 564 30.96 16.10 -4.70
C LEU A 564 29.61 16.18 -3.98
N THR A 565 29.63 16.23 -2.64
CA THR A 565 28.39 16.11 -1.86
C THR A 565 28.45 16.81 -0.52
N ARG A 566 27.30 17.26 -0.01
CA ARG A 566 27.11 17.72 1.38
C ARG A 566 26.63 16.61 2.32
N LYS A 567 26.51 15.38 1.82
CA LYS A 567 26.04 14.20 2.57
C LYS A 567 27.06 13.07 2.51
N PRO A 568 28.29 13.27 3.01
CA PRO A 568 29.38 12.29 2.92
C PRO A 568 28.99 10.92 3.48
N ASN A 569 28.32 10.89 4.64
CA ASN A 569 27.85 9.66 5.30
C ASN A 569 27.01 8.75 4.38
N PHE A 570 26.23 9.31 3.45
CA PHE A 570 25.44 8.50 2.51
C PHE A 570 26.35 7.72 1.55
N PHE A 571 27.40 8.36 1.01
CA PHE A 571 28.31 7.74 0.04
C PHE A 571 29.37 6.87 0.70
N GLU A 572 29.80 7.19 1.92
CA GLU A 572 30.70 6.32 2.71
C GLU A 572 30.07 4.94 2.96
N ASN A 573 28.78 4.90 3.27
CA ASN A 573 28.02 3.65 3.39
C ASN A 573 27.93 2.84 2.08
N LEU A 574 28.27 3.46 0.94
CA LEU A 574 28.34 2.81 -0.38
C LEU A 574 29.77 2.43 -0.77
N GLY A 575 30.76 2.65 0.11
CA GLY A 575 32.17 2.35 -0.12
C GLY A 575 32.97 3.46 -0.80
N PHE A 576 32.44 4.68 -0.89
CA PHE A 576 33.26 5.84 -1.25
C PHE A 576 34.16 6.25 -0.07
N ILE A 577 35.36 6.72 -0.37
CA ILE A 577 36.35 7.13 0.62
C ILE A 577 36.61 8.63 0.48
N PRO A 578 36.72 9.41 1.57
CA PRO A 578 37.08 10.82 1.52
C PRO A 578 38.36 11.08 0.69
N SER A 579 38.32 12.11 -0.14
CA SER A 579 39.43 12.52 -1.02
C SER A 579 39.60 14.03 -1.01
N ASP A 580 40.79 14.50 -1.37
CA ASP A 580 41.05 15.92 -1.54
C ASP A 580 40.45 16.44 -2.86
N LYS A 581 39.77 17.59 -2.80
CA LYS A 581 39.23 18.30 -3.97
C LYS A 581 40.33 18.79 -4.90
N ASP A 582 41.46 19.21 -4.35
CA ASP A 582 42.60 19.73 -5.12
C ASP A 582 43.33 18.62 -5.90
N ALA A 583 43.03 17.35 -5.60
CA ALA A 583 43.53 16.21 -6.34
C ALA A 583 42.68 15.86 -7.59
N LEU A 584 41.56 16.55 -7.83
CA LEU A 584 40.71 16.38 -9.01
C LEU A 584 41.22 17.21 -10.20
N PRO A 585 41.11 16.72 -11.45
CA PRO A 585 41.59 17.47 -12.62
C PRO A 585 40.93 18.85 -12.79
N GLU A 586 41.64 19.87 -13.30
CA GLU A 586 41.10 21.22 -13.55
C GLU A 586 39.80 21.25 -14.38
N LYS A 587 39.58 20.25 -15.25
CA LYS A 587 38.34 20.12 -16.03
C LYS A 587 37.10 19.82 -15.17
N VAL A 588 37.28 19.26 -13.97
CA VAL A 588 36.22 19.04 -12.97
C VAL A 588 35.80 20.38 -12.36
N MET A 589 36.77 21.26 -12.09
CA MET A 589 36.52 22.57 -11.48
C MET A 589 35.75 23.54 -12.40
N LYS A 590 35.83 23.37 -13.73
CA LYS A 590 35.06 24.17 -14.70
C LYS A 590 33.55 23.97 -14.63
N ASP A 591 33.06 22.79 -14.22
CA ASP A 591 31.62 22.59 -14.01
C ASP A 591 31.12 23.31 -12.74
N CYS A 592 32.03 23.68 -11.82
CA CYS A 592 31.72 24.45 -10.62
C CYS A 592 31.56 25.96 -10.88
N ASP A 593 31.87 26.48 -12.08
CA ASP A 593 31.66 27.89 -12.46
C ASP A 593 30.17 28.29 -12.41
N LEU A 594 29.27 27.30 -12.53
CA LEU A 594 27.81 27.45 -12.42
C LEU A 594 27.30 27.34 -10.98
N CYS A 595 28.19 27.13 -10.00
CA CYS A 595 27.82 26.96 -8.60
C CYS A 595 27.38 28.29 -7.97
N PRO A 596 26.19 28.36 -7.35
CA PRO A 596 25.72 29.57 -6.65
C PRO A 596 26.66 30.06 -5.54
N LYS A 597 27.48 29.15 -4.97
CA LYS A 597 28.41 29.45 -3.87
C LYS A 597 29.81 29.87 -4.31
N GLN A 598 30.18 29.69 -5.58
CA GLN A 598 31.50 30.04 -6.14
C GLN A 598 32.66 29.61 -5.20
N ASP A 599 33.47 30.56 -4.70
CA ASP A 599 34.63 30.30 -3.82
C ASP A 599 34.27 29.80 -2.41
N ASN A 600 32.98 29.75 -2.05
CA ASN A 600 32.48 29.32 -0.74
C ASN A 600 31.94 27.86 -0.75
N CYS A 601 32.54 26.98 -1.57
CA CYS A 601 32.07 25.62 -1.77
C CYS A 601 32.30 24.71 -0.53
N ASP A 602 31.21 24.26 0.09
CA ASP A 602 31.14 23.42 1.28
C ASP A 602 30.90 21.92 0.99
N GLU A 603 31.00 21.49 -0.27
CA GLU A 603 30.92 20.06 -0.62
C GLU A 603 32.18 19.31 -0.15
N GLU A 604 32.06 18.02 0.07
CA GLU A 604 33.18 17.11 0.29
C GLU A 604 33.37 16.25 -0.95
N ALA A 605 34.63 15.99 -1.31
CA ALA A 605 34.96 15.06 -2.39
C ALA A 605 35.14 13.65 -1.82
N LEU A 606 34.43 12.68 -2.40
CA LEU A 606 34.65 11.28 -2.10
C LEU A 606 34.95 10.49 -3.39
N LEU A 607 35.75 9.45 -3.26
CA LEU A 607 36.28 8.66 -4.36
C LEU A 607 35.96 7.18 -4.17
N TYR A 608 35.52 6.53 -5.25
CA TYR A 608 35.30 5.10 -5.35
C TYR A 608 36.28 4.49 -6.35
N HIS A 609 37.03 3.48 -5.91
CA HIS A 609 37.97 2.76 -6.75
C HIS A 609 37.30 1.52 -7.36
N LEU A 610 37.20 1.45 -8.68
CA LEU A 610 36.55 0.34 -9.40
C LEU A 610 37.48 -0.87 -9.61
N SER A 611 38.78 -0.72 -9.31
CA SER A 611 39.80 -1.76 -9.41
C SER A 611 40.81 -1.68 -8.26
N ASP A 612 41.18 -2.84 -7.72
CA ASP A 612 42.38 -2.98 -6.90
C ASP A 612 43.61 -2.82 -7.81
N HIS A 613 44.50 -1.90 -7.46
CA HIS A 613 45.81 -1.79 -8.12
C HIS A 613 46.53 -3.13 -7.99
N HIS A 614 46.50 -4.03 -9.00
CA HIS A 614 47.50 -5.09 -9.30
C HIS A 614 47.04 -6.02 -10.45
N SER A 615 46.75 -5.51 -11.66
CA SER A 615 46.86 -6.32 -12.89
C SER A 615 46.58 -5.49 -14.15
N MET A 616 47.62 -4.89 -14.74
CA MET A 616 47.66 -4.65 -16.18
C MET A 616 49.03 -5.05 -16.72
N PRO A 617 49.12 -5.89 -17.77
CA PRO A 617 50.37 -6.16 -18.46
C PRO A 617 50.81 -4.92 -19.24
N GLN A 618 52.08 -4.54 -19.10
CA GLN A 618 52.74 -3.61 -20.03
C GLN A 618 52.70 -4.20 -21.44
N MET A 619 51.91 -3.62 -22.34
CA MET A 619 52.05 -3.84 -23.78
C MET A 619 51.81 -2.53 -24.53
N LEU A 620 52.89 -1.85 -24.90
CA LEU A 620 53.32 -1.68 -26.29
C LEU A 620 54.49 -0.68 -26.36
N SER A 621 55.69 -1.25 -26.39
CA SER A 621 56.90 -0.61 -26.89
C SER A 621 56.81 -0.43 -28.41
N ALA A 622 57.22 0.75 -28.87
CA ALA A 622 57.70 1.12 -30.20
C ALA A 622 57.47 0.12 -31.36
N ILE A 623 56.57 0.46 -32.28
CA ILE A 623 56.62 -0.01 -33.67
C ILE A 623 57.36 1.05 -34.48
N ALA A 624 58.55 0.71 -34.95
CA ALA A 624 59.32 1.50 -35.90
C ALA A 624 58.60 1.50 -37.25
N ILE A 625 58.43 2.70 -37.81
CA ILE A 625 57.90 2.94 -39.15
C ILE A 625 59.06 2.72 -40.14
N ASN A 626 58.90 1.75 -41.05
CA ASN A 626 59.70 1.70 -42.28
C ASN A 626 58.92 2.45 -43.36
N GLU A 627 59.43 3.60 -43.78
CA GLU A 627 59.02 4.28 -45.01
C GLU A 627 59.82 3.73 -46.20
N VAL A 628 59.09 3.41 -47.27
CA VAL A 628 59.53 3.36 -48.67
C VAL A 628 58.72 4.50 -49.29
N VAL A 629 59.24 5.64 -49.78
CA VAL A 629 60.50 6.03 -50.44
C VAL A 629 60.95 7.38 -49.92
#